data_AF-A0ABD7NU88-F1
#
_entry.id   AF-A0ABD7NU88-F1
#
_cell.length_a   1.000
_cell.length_b   1.000
_cell.length_c   1.000
_cell.angle_alpha   90.00
_cell.angle_beta   90.00
_cell.angle_gamma   90.00
#
_symmetry.space_group_name_H-M   'P 1'
#
loop_
_entity.id
_entity.type
_entity.pdbx_description
1 polymer ?
#
loop_
_entity_poly.entity_id
_entity_poly.type
_entity_poly.pdbx_seq_one_letter_code
_entity_poly.pdbx_strand_id
1 'polypeptide(L)'
;MTDITELALLISKAKASVFTLEYISQFEPADIDSDDVDLRLEVDGMDTGTNVSIVDECGQAAKVIGALVEALENSESRLHEVAVACATAEQALEKAQQQTTESENRVRKQNRHICELFDDNTALRQRIAGLESRTVTVKLPDINEYLAEVHDKTLNRAFRLLAEGVRAGDVAAMRAAGIKVEAE
;
A
#
# COMPACT_ATOMS: atom_id res chain seq x y z
N MET A 1 19.18 22.52 -21.65
CA MET A 1 18.10 21.65 -22.14
C MET A 1 18.01 21.96 -23.62
N THR A 2 18.62 21.14 -24.48
CA THR A 2 18.48 21.31 -25.93
C THR A 2 17.00 21.21 -26.25
N ASP A 3 16.46 22.22 -26.93
CA ASP A 3 15.06 22.26 -27.32
C ASP A 3 14.78 21.04 -28.22
N ILE A 4 13.64 20.35 -28.02
CA ILE A 4 13.23 19.20 -28.85
C ILE A 4 13.28 19.57 -30.34
N THR A 5 13.00 20.84 -30.64
CA THR A 5 13.07 21.43 -31.98
C THR A 5 14.50 21.49 -32.54
N GLU A 6 15.49 21.76 -31.69
CA GLU A 6 16.91 21.78 -32.09
C GLU A 6 17.43 20.38 -32.38
N LEU A 7 17.03 19.37 -31.59
CA LEU A 7 17.44 17.98 -31.81
C LEU A 7 16.86 17.43 -33.11
N ALA A 8 15.56 17.65 -33.37
CA ALA A 8 14.91 17.24 -34.60
C ALA A 8 15.55 17.89 -35.84
N LEU A 9 15.90 19.17 -35.75
CA LEU A 9 16.65 19.87 -36.80
C LEU A 9 18.04 19.28 -37.02
N LEU A 10 18.74 18.91 -35.95
CA LEU A 10 20.08 18.33 -36.02
C LEU A 10 20.05 16.92 -36.64
N ILE A 11 19.07 16.09 -36.27
CA ILE A 11 18.83 14.77 -36.89
C ILE A 11 18.53 14.94 -38.38
N SER A 12 17.69 15.92 -38.76
CA SER A 12 17.39 16.21 -40.17
C SER A 12 18.66 16.59 -40.96
N LYS A 13 19.52 17.44 -40.40
CA LYS A 13 20.81 17.81 -41.01
C LYS A 13 21.77 16.62 -41.12
N ALA A 14 21.84 15.79 -40.08
CA ALA A 14 22.67 14.58 -40.10
C ALA A 14 22.21 13.60 -41.19
N LYS A 15 20.90 13.39 -41.34
CA LYS A 15 20.32 12.57 -42.42
C LYS A 15 20.65 13.11 -43.80
N ALA A 16 20.57 14.43 -44.01
CA ALA A 16 20.96 15.06 -45.26
C ALA A 16 22.46 14.85 -45.55
N SER A 17 23.33 14.96 -44.53
CA SER A 17 24.76 14.71 -44.67
C SER A 17 25.06 13.25 -45.00
N VAL A 18 24.38 12.29 -44.36
CA VAL A 18 24.50 10.85 -44.67
C VAL A 18 24.13 10.60 -46.12
N PHE A 19 23.01 11.16 -46.59
CA PHE A 19 22.57 11.01 -47.97
C PHE A 19 23.62 11.49 -48.97
N THR A 20 24.22 12.65 -48.74
CA THR A 20 25.29 13.17 -49.61
C THR A 20 26.55 12.30 -49.57
N LEU A 21 26.99 11.89 -48.39
CA LEU A 21 28.18 11.05 -48.21
C LEU A 21 27.99 9.66 -48.82
N GLU A 22 26.81 9.08 -48.66
CA GLU A 22 26.44 7.79 -49.26
C GLU A 22 26.41 7.88 -50.77
N TYR A 23 25.87 8.97 -51.33
CA TYR A 23 25.88 9.21 -52.77
C TYR A 23 27.31 9.31 -53.34
N ILE A 24 28.22 10.03 -52.66
CA ILE A 24 29.63 10.10 -53.07
C ILE A 24 30.30 8.72 -52.99
N SER A 25 29.94 7.90 -52.00
CA SER A 25 30.52 6.56 -51.83
C SER A 25 30.08 5.54 -52.89
N GLN A 26 29.12 5.86 -53.75
CA GLN A 26 28.63 4.98 -54.82
C GLN A 26 29.47 5.06 -56.11
N PHE A 27 30.36 6.04 -56.23
CA PHE A 27 31.25 6.19 -57.38
C PHE A 27 32.40 5.19 -57.31
N GLU A 28 32.92 4.75 -58.46
CA GLU A 28 34.21 4.08 -58.49
C GLU A 28 35.32 5.11 -58.25
N PRO A 29 36.39 4.82 -57.49
CA PRO A 29 37.50 5.74 -57.27
C PRO A 29 38.11 6.31 -58.56
N ALA A 30 38.07 5.55 -59.66
CA ALA A 30 38.57 5.98 -60.97
C ALA A 30 37.68 7.03 -61.66
N ASP A 31 36.41 7.16 -61.24
CA ASP A 31 35.46 8.14 -61.78
C ASP A 31 35.58 9.51 -61.09
N ILE A 32 36.31 9.59 -59.99
CA ILE A 32 36.59 10.84 -59.27
C ILE A 32 38.02 11.29 -59.61
N ASP A 33 38.12 12.41 -60.30
CA ASP A 33 39.41 13.07 -60.53
C ASP A 33 40.07 13.38 -59.19
N SER A 34 41.22 12.72 -58.92
CA SER A 34 41.96 12.86 -57.67
C SER A 34 41.18 12.41 -56.42
N ASP A 35 40.56 11.22 -56.48
CA ASP A 35 39.94 10.56 -55.31
C ASP A 35 40.90 10.47 -54.10
N ASP A 36 42.19 10.24 -54.36
CA ASP A 36 43.22 10.24 -53.32
C ASP A 36 43.64 11.67 -52.96
N VAL A 37 43.41 12.04 -51.70
CA VAL A 37 43.97 13.24 -51.07
C VAL A 37 45.27 12.87 -50.37
N ASP A 38 46.40 13.33 -50.91
CA ASP A 38 47.71 13.14 -50.30
C ASP A 38 47.91 14.11 -49.12
N LEU A 39 47.83 13.57 -47.90
CA LEU A 39 48.08 14.32 -46.67
C LEU A 39 49.50 14.08 -46.22
N ARG A 40 50.38 15.06 -46.41
CA ARG A 40 51.76 15.03 -45.88
C ARG A 40 51.79 15.65 -44.49
N LEU A 41 51.99 14.80 -43.49
CA LEU A 41 52.07 15.19 -42.08
C LEU A 41 53.49 14.88 -41.59
N GLU A 42 54.14 15.84 -40.95
CA GLU A 42 55.44 15.64 -40.31
C GLU A 42 55.26 15.69 -38.80
N VAL A 43 55.58 14.57 -38.12
CA VAL A 43 55.58 14.49 -36.65
C VAL A 43 56.97 14.05 -36.22
N ASP A 44 57.60 14.85 -35.35
CA ASP A 44 58.97 14.63 -34.85
C ASP A 44 60.03 14.41 -35.96
N GLY A 45 59.87 15.11 -37.09
CA GLY A 45 60.79 15.02 -38.22
C GLY A 45 60.63 13.77 -39.11
N MET A 46 59.60 12.95 -38.88
CA MET A 46 59.25 11.80 -39.72
C MET A 46 58.03 12.12 -40.58
N ASP A 47 58.08 11.76 -41.87
CA ASP A 47 56.91 11.82 -42.76
C ASP A 47 55.94 10.70 -42.40
N THR A 48 54.83 11.09 -41.78
CA THR A 48 53.70 10.22 -41.44
C THR A 48 52.54 10.43 -42.41
N GLY A 49 52.81 10.96 -43.60
CA GLY A 49 51.77 11.22 -44.58
C GLY A 49 51.03 9.96 -45.04
N THR A 50 49.77 10.13 -45.41
CA THR A 50 48.92 9.07 -45.94
C THR A 50 48.04 9.63 -47.06
N ASN A 51 47.68 8.77 -48.00
CA ASN A 51 46.60 9.06 -48.93
C ASN A 51 45.27 8.70 -48.25
N VAL A 52 44.25 9.51 -48.51
CA VAL A 52 42.88 9.35 -48.00
C VAL A 52 41.95 9.35 -49.21
N SER A 53 41.15 8.29 -49.38
CA SER A 53 40.24 8.15 -50.53
C SER A 53 38.91 8.82 -50.19
N ILE A 54 38.50 9.79 -51.01
CA ILE A 54 37.25 10.51 -50.79
C ILE A 54 36.06 9.53 -50.82
N VAL A 55 36.01 8.57 -51.74
CA VAL A 55 34.96 7.54 -51.80
C VAL A 55 34.90 6.71 -50.53
N ASP A 56 36.04 6.17 -50.07
CA ASP A 56 36.09 5.28 -48.92
C ASP A 56 35.75 6.02 -47.62
N GLU A 57 36.33 7.21 -47.41
CA GLU A 57 36.05 8.03 -46.24
C GLU A 57 34.60 8.53 -46.21
N CYS A 58 34.02 8.92 -47.34
CA CYS A 58 32.60 9.27 -47.42
C CYS A 58 31.71 8.08 -47.08
N GLY A 59 32.03 6.89 -47.59
CA GLY A 59 31.29 5.67 -47.28
C GLY A 59 31.38 5.27 -45.80
N GLN A 60 32.57 5.38 -45.19
CA GLN A 60 32.75 5.13 -43.76
C GLN A 60 32.00 6.17 -42.91
N ALA A 61 32.11 7.46 -43.25
CA ALA A 61 31.42 8.53 -42.54
C ALA A 61 29.89 8.37 -42.63
N ALA A 62 29.34 8.05 -43.81
CA ALA A 62 27.91 7.79 -43.98
C ALA A 62 27.42 6.66 -43.06
N LYS A 63 28.16 5.54 -42.99
CA LYS A 63 27.83 4.40 -42.12
C LYS A 63 27.83 4.78 -40.64
N VAL A 64 28.89 5.45 -40.18
CA VAL A 64 29.02 5.83 -38.76
C VAL A 64 27.95 6.85 -38.37
N ILE A 65 27.75 7.89 -39.17
CA ILE A 65 26.74 8.91 -38.89
C ILE A 65 25.33 8.30 -38.96
N GLY A 66 25.06 7.43 -39.93
CA GLY A 66 23.78 6.71 -40.04
C GLY A 66 23.48 5.87 -38.80
N ALA A 67 24.44 5.08 -38.34
CA ALA A 67 24.28 4.28 -37.11
C ALA A 67 24.06 5.14 -35.86
N LEU A 68 24.74 6.29 -35.76
CA LEU A 68 24.54 7.25 -34.68
C LEU A 68 23.14 7.87 -34.71
N VAL A 69 22.64 8.24 -35.89
CA VAL A 69 21.29 8.78 -36.07
C VAL A 69 20.25 7.74 -35.64
N GLU A 70 20.38 6.49 -36.09
CA GLU A 70 19.48 5.41 -35.71
C GLU A 70 19.48 5.17 -34.18
N ALA A 71 20.67 5.14 -33.57
CA ALA A 71 20.81 5.00 -32.12
C ALA A 71 20.15 6.16 -31.34
N LEU A 72 20.25 7.39 -31.85
CA LEU A 72 19.62 8.57 -31.25
C LEU A 72 18.09 8.51 -31.34
N GLU A 73 17.54 8.16 -32.51
CA GLU A 73 16.08 8.01 -32.70
C GLU A 73 15.52 6.92 -31.78
N ASN A 74 16.22 5.79 -31.67
CA ASN A 74 15.86 4.72 -30.74
C ASN A 74 15.92 5.18 -29.27
N SER A 75 16.92 5.98 -28.90
CA SER A 75 17.02 6.52 -27.54
C SER A 75 15.90 7.52 -27.23
N GLU A 76 15.51 8.37 -28.18
CA GLU A 76 14.40 9.32 -28.02
C GLU A 76 13.07 8.58 -27.82
N SER A 77 12.82 7.53 -28.61
CA SER A 77 11.64 6.68 -28.45
C SER A 77 11.58 6.04 -27.05
N ARG A 78 12.69 5.48 -26.57
CA ARG A 78 12.78 4.91 -25.22
C ARG A 78 12.58 5.94 -24.12
N LEU A 79 13.10 7.16 -24.28
CA LEU A 79 12.87 8.26 -23.34
C LEU A 79 11.39 8.63 -23.26
N HIS A 80 10.70 8.66 -24.40
CA HIS A 80 9.26 8.91 -24.42
C HIS A 80 8.48 7.83 -23.68
N GLU A 81 8.78 6.55 -23.91
CA GLU A 81 8.15 5.43 -23.20
C GLU A 81 8.37 5.52 -21.68
N VAL A 82 9.60 5.80 -21.26
CA VAL A 82 9.94 5.97 -19.83
C VAL A 82 9.20 7.17 -19.24
N ALA A 83 9.10 8.29 -19.95
CA ALA A 83 8.37 9.47 -19.47
C ALA A 83 6.89 9.16 -19.24
N VAL A 84 6.25 8.40 -20.13
CA VAL A 84 4.85 7.95 -19.97
C VAL A 84 4.72 6.99 -18.79
N ALA A 85 5.63 6.03 -18.65
CA ALA A 85 5.63 5.10 -17.53
C ALA A 85 5.81 5.83 -16.18
N CYS A 86 6.70 6.82 -16.11
CA CYS A 86 6.88 7.65 -14.91
C CYS A 86 5.61 8.43 -14.56
N ALA A 87 4.99 9.11 -15.52
CA ALA A 87 3.76 9.87 -15.28
C ALA A 87 2.61 8.99 -14.76
N THR A 88 2.46 7.77 -15.30
CA THR A 88 1.44 6.82 -14.82
C THR A 88 1.75 6.28 -13.42
N ALA A 89 3.03 6.02 -13.11
CA ALA A 89 3.47 5.58 -11.79
C ALA A 89 3.25 6.68 -10.72
N GLU A 90 3.53 7.93 -11.05
CA GLU A 90 3.27 9.08 -10.18
C GLU A 90 1.78 9.22 -9.85
N GLN A 91 0.92 9.11 -10.85
CA GLN A 91 -0.53 9.17 -10.64
C GLN A 91 -1.04 8.01 -9.76
N ALA A 92 -0.50 6.80 -9.93
CA ALA A 92 -0.84 5.65 -9.10
C ALA A 92 -0.38 5.84 -7.64
N LEU A 93 0.83 6.39 -7.46
CA LEU A 93 1.39 6.68 -6.14
C LEU A 93 0.56 7.72 -5.39
N GLU A 94 0.15 8.80 -6.05
CA GLU A 94 -0.69 9.85 -5.45
C GLU A 94 -2.03 9.27 -4.97
N LYS A 95 -2.69 8.46 -5.81
CA LYS A 95 -3.94 7.77 -5.42
C LYS A 95 -3.75 6.84 -4.23
N ALA A 96 -2.65 6.08 -4.19
CA ALA A 96 -2.36 5.18 -3.07
C ALA A 96 -2.09 5.95 -1.77
N GLN A 97 -1.37 7.06 -1.84
CA GLN A 97 -1.11 7.94 -0.69
C GLN A 97 -2.41 8.57 -0.16
N GLN A 98 -3.31 8.99 -1.05
CA GLN A 98 -4.60 9.53 -0.66
C GLN A 98 -5.48 8.49 0.04
N GLN A 99 -5.57 7.28 -0.51
CA GLN A 99 -6.30 6.17 0.13
C GLN A 99 -5.74 5.81 1.50
N THR A 100 -4.41 5.80 1.64
CA THR A 100 -3.74 5.54 2.91
C THR A 100 -4.15 6.60 3.95
N THR A 101 -4.04 7.88 3.59
CA THR A 101 -4.42 9.01 4.46
C THR A 101 -5.90 8.94 4.88
N GLU A 102 -6.80 8.59 3.97
CA GLU A 102 -8.22 8.41 4.28
C GLU A 102 -8.45 7.24 5.25
N SER A 103 -7.78 6.10 5.02
CA SER A 103 -7.88 4.93 5.88
C SER A 103 -7.35 5.20 7.29
N GLU A 104 -6.21 5.91 7.42
CA GLU A 104 -5.64 6.32 8.70
C GLU A 104 -6.60 7.22 9.48
N ASN A 105 -7.25 8.16 8.79
CA ASN A 105 -8.24 9.02 9.41
C ASN A 105 -9.49 8.26 9.87
N ARG A 106 -9.93 7.25 9.13
CA ARG A 106 -11.03 6.35 9.54
C ARG A 106 -10.64 5.56 10.78
N VAL A 107 -9.46 4.93 10.78
CA VAL A 107 -8.93 4.18 11.93
C VAL A 107 -8.80 5.07 13.16
N ARG A 108 -8.26 6.29 13.00
CA ARG A 108 -8.14 7.27 14.09
C ARG A 108 -9.51 7.63 14.69
N LYS A 109 -10.54 7.78 13.86
CA LYS A 109 -11.92 8.03 14.33
C LYS A 109 -12.49 6.83 15.09
N GLN A 110 -12.32 5.63 14.54
CA GLN A 110 -12.77 4.39 15.19
C GLN A 110 -12.09 4.19 16.55
N ASN A 111 -10.78 4.42 16.64
CA ASN A 111 -10.05 4.29 17.90
C ASN A 111 -10.54 5.25 18.98
N ARG A 112 -10.93 6.48 18.62
CA ARG A 112 -11.57 7.40 19.59
C ARG A 112 -12.89 6.84 20.11
N HIS A 113 -13.74 6.33 19.21
CA HIS A 113 -15.01 5.75 19.61
C HIS A 113 -14.83 4.50 20.48
N ILE A 114 -13.82 3.68 20.19
CA ILE A 114 -13.46 2.53 21.02
C ILE A 114 -13.08 2.98 22.43
N CYS A 115 -12.28 4.05 22.58
CA CYS A 115 -11.95 4.59 23.90
C CYS A 115 -13.21 5.05 24.67
N GLU A 116 -14.12 5.78 24.02
CA GLU A 116 -15.39 6.21 24.63
C GLU A 116 -16.20 5.01 25.14
N LEU A 117 -16.32 3.95 24.32
CA LEU A 117 -17.00 2.72 24.72
C LEU A 117 -16.31 2.01 25.89
N PHE A 118 -14.98 2.05 25.97
CA PHE A 118 -14.24 1.49 27.11
C PHE A 118 -14.49 2.27 28.40
N ASP A 119 -14.53 3.60 28.33
CA ASP A 119 -14.85 4.46 29.47
C ASP A 119 -16.28 4.18 29.96
N ASP A 120 -17.25 4.12 29.05
CA ASP A 120 -18.64 3.78 29.35
C ASP A 120 -18.77 2.39 29.99
N ASN A 121 -18.07 1.38 29.43
CA ASN A 121 -18.10 0.03 29.99
C ASN A 121 -17.50 -0.01 31.40
N THR A 122 -16.45 0.76 31.65
CA THR A 122 -15.83 0.90 32.98
C THR A 122 -16.81 1.52 33.97
N ALA A 123 -17.48 2.61 33.59
CA ALA A 123 -18.49 3.27 34.41
C ALA A 123 -19.69 2.33 34.70
N LEU A 124 -20.15 1.57 33.70
CA LEU A 124 -21.22 0.59 33.87
C LEU A 124 -20.81 -0.54 34.82
N ARG A 125 -19.60 -1.10 34.69
CA ARG A 125 -19.09 -2.13 35.60
C ARG A 125 -19.03 -1.63 37.05
N GLN A 126 -18.55 -0.41 37.27
CA GLN A 126 -18.55 0.20 38.60
C GLN A 126 -19.96 0.38 39.15
N ARG A 127 -20.91 0.82 38.32
CA ARG A 127 -22.31 0.98 38.72
C ARG A 127 -22.97 -0.36 39.05
N ILE A 128 -22.70 -1.41 38.28
CA ILE A 128 -23.18 -2.77 38.56
C ILE A 128 -22.62 -3.24 39.90
N ALA A 129 -21.31 -3.16 40.12
CA ALA A 129 -20.71 -3.54 41.40
C ALA A 129 -21.29 -2.74 42.59
N GLY A 130 -21.54 -1.44 42.39
CA GLY A 130 -22.19 -0.58 43.38
C GLY A 130 -23.65 -0.97 43.65
N LEU A 131 -24.38 -1.45 42.64
CA LEU A 131 -25.75 -1.94 42.81
C LEU A 131 -25.76 -3.33 43.47
N GLU A 132 -24.88 -4.23 43.03
CA GLU A 132 -24.71 -5.58 43.59
C GLU A 132 -24.35 -5.54 45.08
N SER A 133 -23.48 -4.63 45.52
CA SER A 133 -23.17 -4.45 46.94
C SER A 133 -24.35 -3.94 47.78
N ARG A 134 -25.35 -3.30 47.15
CA ARG A 134 -26.58 -2.82 47.78
C ARG A 134 -27.75 -3.78 47.62
N THR A 135 -27.57 -4.91 46.93
CA THR A 135 -28.63 -5.90 46.81
C THR A 135 -28.95 -6.49 48.18
N VAL A 136 -30.23 -6.55 48.49
CA VAL A 136 -30.71 -7.11 49.75
C VAL A 136 -30.66 -8.63 49.64
N THR A 137 -29.82 -9.24 50.47
CA THR A 137 -29.76 -10.70 50.67
C THR A 137 -30.57 -11.09 51.89
N VAL A 138 -31.51 -12.01 51.73
CA VAL A 138 -32.29 -12.58 52.84
C VAL A 138 -31.91 -14.05 53.02
N LYS A 139 -31.58 -14.41 54.27
CA LYS A 139 -31.46 -15.81 54.70
C LYS A 139 -32.81 -16.29 55.21
N LEU A 140 -33.27 -17.44 54.71
CA LEU A 140 -34.53 -18.02 55.15
C LEU A 140 -34.29 -18.96 56.35
N PRO A 141 -34.98 -18.76 57.49
CA PRO A 141 -34.74 -19.55 58.71
C PRO A 141 -35.13 -21.02 58.54
N ASP A 142 -34.24 -21.96 58.89
CA ASP A 142 -34.45 -23.41 58.68
C ASP A 142 -35.72 -23.90 59.39
N ILE A 143 -36.63 -24.47 58.60
CA ILE A 143 -37.89 -25.05 59.11
C ILE A 143 -37.63 -26.24 60.03
N ASN A 144 -36.52 -26.96 59.83
CA ASN A 144 -36.20 -28.14 60.63
C ASN A 144 -35.96 -27.78 62.10
N GLU A 145 -35.49 -26.56 62.39
CA GLU A 145 -35.28 -26.07 63.74
C GLU A 145 -36.61 -25.93 64.49
N TYR A 146 -37.66 -25.45 63.83
CA TYR A 146 -39.01 -25.31 64.41
C TYR A 146 -39.78 -26.63 64.51
N LEU A 147 -39.47 -27.60 63.65
CA LEU A 147 -40.14 -28.91 63.65
C LEU A 147 -39.48 -29.92 64.60
N ALA A 148 -38.36 -29.57 65.25
CA ALA A 148 -37.63 -30.45 66.16
C ALA A 148 -38.48 -30.88 67.39
N GLU A 149 -39.40 -30.01 67.84
CA GLU A 149 -40.24 -30.24 69.02
C GLU A 149 -41.55 -31.00 68.72
N VAL A 150 -41.87 -31.25 67.45
CA VAL A 150 -43.08 -31.98 67.06
C VAL A 150 -42.81 -33.49 67.08
N HIS A 151 -43.19 -34.14 68.17
CA HIS A 151 -42.96 -35.58 68.39
C HIS A 151 -43.87 -36.52 67.59
N ASP A 152 -45.01 -36.03 67.08
CA ASP A 152 -45.88 -36.81 66.19
C ASP A 152 -45.32 -36.82 64.75
N LYS A 153 -44.93 -38.00 64.28
CA LYS A 153 -44.27 -38.17 62.97
C LYS A 153 -45.18 -37.82 61.78
N THR A 154 -46.48 -38.05 61.90
CA THR A 154 -47.45 -37.76 60.84
C THR A 154 -47.69 -36.26 60.75
N LEU A 155 -47.87 -35.62 61.91
CA LEU A 155 -48.05 -34.19 62.05
C LEU A 155 -46.79 -33.43 61.60
N ASN A 156 -45.60 -33.89 62.00
CA ASN A 156 -44.30 -33.35 61.60
C ASN A 156 -44.13 -33.38 60.06
N ARG A 157 -44.48 -34.50 59.43
CA ARG A 157 -44.42 -34.65 57.97
C ARG A 157 -45.42 -33.75 57.24
N ALA A 158 -46.64 -33.62 57.75
CA ALA A 158 -47.66 -32.74 57.17
C ALA A 158 -47.23 -31.27 57.24
N PHE A 159 -46.68 -30.82 58.38
CA PHE A 159 -46.15 -29.47 58.52
C PHE A 159 -44.95 -29.18 57.63
N ARG A 160 -44.04 -30.16 57.45
CA ARG A 160 -42.90 -30.01 56.54
C ARG A 160 -43.35 -29.74 55.10
N LEU A 161 -44.28 -30.54 54.57
CA LEU A 161 -44.81 -30.38 53.21
C LEU A 161 -45.54 -29.04 53.00
N LEU A 162 -46.32 -28.60 53.99
CA LEU A 162 -46.99 -27.30 53.97
C LEU A 162 -45.97 -26.15 53.97
N ALA A 163 -44.97 -26.21 54.85
CA ALA A 163 -43.96 -25.18 54.99
C ALA A 163 -43.03 -25.10 53.76
N GLU A 164 -42.70 -26.23 53.15
CA GLU A 164 -41.97 -26.30 51.87
C GLU A 164 -42.76 -25.62 50.73
N GLY A 165 -44.07 -25.88 50.64
CA GLY A 165 -44.95 -25.25 49.65
C GLY A 165 -45.05 -23.74 49.81
N VAL A 166 -45.25 -23.25 51.04
CA VAL A 166 -45.29 -21.81 51.36
C VAL A 166 -43.95 -21.15 51.05
N ARG A 167 -42.83 -21.74 51.50
CA ARG A 167 -41.49 -21.24 51.21
C ARG A 167 -41.21 -21.14 49.72
N ALA A 168 -41.60 -22.14 48.92
CA ALA A 168 -41.38 -22.11 47.49
C ALA A 168 -42.11 -20.91 46.84
N GLY A 169 -43.33 -20.61 47.31
CA GLY A 169 -44.09 -19.42 46.91
C GLY A 169 -43.40 -18.11 47.30
N ASP A 170 -42.96 -18.00 48.55
CA ASP A 170 -42.28 -16.80 49.07
C ASP A 170 -40.95 -16.54 48.37
N VAL A 171 -40.14 -17.59 48.15
CA VAL A 171 -38.87 -17.51 47.40
C VAL A 171 -39.14 -17.05 45.96
N ALA A 172 -40.18 -17.59 45.32
CA ALA A 172 -40.55 -17.19 43.97
C ALA A 172 -40.97 -15.70 43.91
N ALA A 173 -41.78 -15.25 44.88
CA ALA A 173 -42.20 -13.85 44.99
C ALA A 173 -41.01 -12.91 45.26
N MET A 174 -40.11 -13.28 46.18
CA MET A 174 -38.90 -12.51 46.49
C MET A 174 -37.95 -12.41 45.28
N ARG A 175 -37.73 -13.50 44.54
CA ARG A 175 -36.93 -13.49 43.31
C ARG A 175 -37.59 -12.68 42.20
N ALA A 176 -38.91 -12.76 42.05
CA ALA A 176 -39.65 -11.93 41.11
C ALA A 176 -39.55 -10.43 41.46
N ALA A 177 -39.41 -10.10 42.74
CA ALA A 177 -39.15 -8.74 43.23
C ALA A 177 -37.67 -8.33 43.17
N GLY A 178 -36.76 -9.18 42.68
CA GLY A 178 -35.33 -8.88 42.55
C GLY A 178 -34.54 -9.00 43.85
N ILE A 179 -35.07 -9.66 44.88
CA ILE A 179 -34.38 -9.92 46.15
C ILE A 179 -33.54 -11.19 45.99
N LYS A 180 -32.28 -11.13 46.41
CA LYS A 180 -31.39 -12.29 46.39
C LYS A 180 -31.67 -13.16 47.62
N VAL A 181 -32.09 -14.40 47.40
CA VAL A 181 -32.40 -15.34 48.49
C VAL A 181 -31.29 -16.40 48.55
N GLU A 182 -30.58 -16.46 49.67
CA GLU A 182 -29.59 -17.49 49.93
C GLU A 182 -30.28 -18.70 50.59
N ALA A 183 -30.08 -19.89 50.04
CA ALA A 183 -30.41 -21.13 50.72
C ALA A 183 -29.20 -21.49 51.60
N GLU A 184 -29.44 -21.81 52.87
CA GLU A 184 -28.44 -22.48 53.72
C GLU A 184 -28.22 -23.92 53.30
#